data_AF-A0A1Y5P6L1-F1
#
_entry.id   AF-A0A1Y5P6L1-F1
#
_cell.length_a   1.000
_cell.length_b   1.000
_cell.length_c   1.000
_cell.angle_alpha   90.00
_cell.angle_beta   90.00
_cell.angle_gamma   90.00
#
_symmetry.space_group_name_H-M   'P 1'
#
loop_
_entity.id
_entity.type
_entity.pdbx_description
1 polymer ?
#
loop_
_entity_poly.entity_id
_entity_poly.type
_entity_poly.pdbx_seq_one_letter_code
_entity_poly.pdbx_strand_id
1 'polypeptide(L)'
;MSDVDAGGTGEAEAHLLPVEVRRGDPTPEELAAVLAVVTETYEREAATTIVEEDQAPASAWSISARALREPLRRDVGWGRFRG
;
A
#
# COMPACT_ATOMS: atom_id res chain seq x y z
N MET A 1 -45.36 6.98 -0.75
CA MET A 1 -44.64 8.08 -0.07
C MET A 1 -43.91 7.42 1.09
N SER A 2 -42.93 6.56 0.79
CA SER A 2 -41.51 6.89 0.55
C SER A 2 -40.92 7.67 1.71
N ASP A 3 -40.10 7.00 2.52
CA ASP A 3 -38.65 7.22 2.65
C ASP A 3 -38.08 6.03 3.44
N VAL A 4 -37.41 5.08 2.77
CA VAL A 4 -35.94 4.97 2.66
C VAL A 4 -35.28 4.81 4.04
N ASP A 5 -35.13 3.56 4.49
CA ASP A 5 -33.96 3.17 5.27
C ASP A 5 -33.03 2.45 4.30
N ALA A 6 -32.17 3.25 3.65
CA ALA A 6 -31.08 2.73 2.84
C ALA A 6 -30.08 2.11 3.81
N GLY A 7 -30.22 0.79 4.00
CA GLY A 7 -29.20 -0.02 4.64
C GLY A 7 -27.84 0.35 4.04
N GLY A 8 -26.95 0.82 4.91
CA GLY A 8 -25.58 1.13 4.57
C GLY A 8 -24.87 -0.14 4.14
N THR A 9 -24.98 -0.48 2.86
CA THR A 9 -24.03 -1.37 2.21
C THR A 9 -22.83 -0.50 1.89
N GLY A 10 -21.91 -0.41 2.85
CA GLY A 10 -20.52 -0.12 2.56
C GLY A 10 -19.95 -1.28 1.75
N GLU A 11 -20.41 -1.44 0.51
CA GLU A 11 -19.61 -2.04 -0.53
C GLU A 11 -18.39 -1.13 -0.60
N ALA A 12 -17.25 -1.61 -0.10
CA ALA A 12 -15.98 -0.95 -0.27
C ALA A 12 -15.92 -0.53 -1.74
N GLU A 13 -16.01 0.78 -2.00
CA GLU A 13 -15.92 1.33 -3.35
C GLU A 13 -14.68 0.69 -3.94
N ALA A 14 -14.85 -0.27 -4.86
CA ALA A 14 -13.73 -0.93 -5.47
C ALA A 14 -12.94 0.21 -6.09
N HIS A 15 -11.74 0.47 -5.57
CA HIS A 15 -10.97 1.63 -6.00
C HIS A 15 -10.49 1.30 -7.42
N LEU A 16 -11.33 1.64 -8.42
CA LEU A 16 -11.04 1.40 -9.81
C LEU A 16 -9.85 2.31 -10.15
N LEU A 17 -8.71 1.70 -10.46
CA LEU A 17 -7.52 2.42 -10.91
C LEU A 17 -7.66 2.64 -12.43
N PRO A 18 -7.89 3.88 -12.89
CA PRO A 18 -8.03 4.14 -14.32
C PRO A 18 -6.70 3.94 -15.04
N VAL A 19 -6.73 3.26 -16.18
CA VAL A 19 -5.58 3.10 -17.08
C VAL A 19 -5.86 3.89 -18.36
N GLU A 20 -4.95 4.78 -18.73
CA GLU A 20 -5.09 5.65 -19.91
C GLU A 20 -3.98 5.40 -20.93
N VAL A 21 -4.36 5.13 -22.18
CA VAL A 21 -3.42 5.04 -23.31
C VAL A 21 -3.10 6.46 -23.80
N ARG A 22 -1.85 6.90 -23.59
CA ARG A 22 -1.41 8.25 -24.01
C ARG A 22 -1.01 8.33 -25.48
N ARG A 23 -0.63 7.20 -26.10
CA ARG A 23 -0.17 7.13 -27.49
C ARG A 23 -0.37 5.73 -28.06
N GLY A 24 -0.63 5.65 -29.37
CA GLY A 24 -0.88 4.39 -30.08
C GLY A 24 -2.36 4.05 -30.13
N ASP A 25 -2.69 2.93 -30.77
CA ASP A 25 -4.04 2.37 -30.85
C ASP A 25 -3.94 0.86 -30.62
N PRO A 26 -3.73 0.43 -29.36
CA PRO A 26 -3.55 -0.99 -29.05
C PRO A 26 -4.85 -1.73 -29.32
N THR A 27 -4.74 -2.97 -29.79
CA THR A 27 -5.94 -3.79 -29.94
C THR A 27 -6.52 -4.15 -28.57
N PRO A 28 -7.81 -4.51 -28.49
CA PRO A 28 -8.42 -5.00 -27.24
C PRO A 28 -7.65 -6.17 -26.62
N GLU A 29 -7.11 -7.06 -27.46
CA GLU A 29 -6.34 -8.23 -27.03
C GLU A 29 -4.99 -7.84 -26.42
N GLU A 30 -4.30 -6.85 -27.00
CA GLU A 30 -3.05 -6.33 -26.46
C GLU A 30 -3.27 -5.66 -25.11
N LEU A 31 -4.33 -4.86 -24.97
CA LEU A 31 -4.68 -4.22 -23.71
C LEU A 31 -5.05 -5.27 -22.64
N ALA A 32 -5.82 -6.30 -23.02
CA ALA A 32 -6.16 -7.40 -22.14
C ALA A 32 -4.93 -8.18 -21.68
N ALA A 33 -3.96 -8.41 -22.56
CA ALA A 33 -2.70 -9.08 -22.22
C ALA A 33 -1.90 -8.29 -21.17
N VAL A 34 -1.80 -6.97 -21.32
CA VAL A 34 -1.13 -6.10 -20.35
C VAL A 34 -1.86 -6.13 -19.00
N LEU A 35 -3.18 -5.96 -19.00
CA LEU A 35 -3.98 -6.00 -17.78
C LEU A 35 -3.85 -7.33 -17.06
N ALA A 36 -3.87 -8.46 -17.78
CA ALA A 36 -3.71 -9.78 -17.19
C ALA A 36 -2.38 -9.91 -16.42
N VAL A 37 -1.27 -9.44 -17.00
CA VAL A 37 0.06 -9.51 -16.37
C VAL A 37 0.15 -8.59 -15.15
N VAL A 38 -0.38 -7.37 -15.24
CA VAL A 38 -0.36 -6.40 -14.13
C VAL A 38 -1.22 -6.91 -12.96
N THR A 39 -2.41 -7.42 -13.26
CA THR A 39 -3.30 -8.01 -12.24
C THR A 39 -2.65 -9.21 -11.58
N GLU A 40 -2.06 -10.14 -12.35
CA GLU A 40 -1.38 -11.32 -11.79
C GLU A 40 -0.20 -10.92 -10.88
N THR A 41 0.57 -9.91 -11.28
CA THR A 41 1.66 -9.38 -10.47
C THR A 41 1.14 -8.74 -9.18
N TYR A 42 0.09 -7.93 -9.28
CA TYR A 42 -0.53 -7.30 -8.13
C TYR A 42 -1.11 -8.32 -7.14
N GLU A 43 -1.82 -9.34 -7.65
CA GLU A 43 -2.37 -10.41 -6.83
C GLU A 43 -1.27 -11.23 -6.13
N ARG A 44 -0.16 -11.51 -6.84
CA ARG A 44 1.00 -12.19 -6.26
C ARG A 44 1.61 -11.40 -5.10
N GLU A 45 1.80 -10.09 -5.27
CA GLU A 45 2.33 -9.22 -4.20
C GLU A 45 1.31 -9.04 -3.07
N ALA A 46 0.03 -8.87 -3.38
CA ALA A 46 -1.02 -8.77 -2.37
C ALA A 46 -1.08 -10.04 -1.50
N ALA A 47 -0.95 -11.22 -2.10
CA ALA A 47 -0.96 -12.50 -1.37
C ALA A 47 0.18 -12.65 -0.35
N THR A 48 1.32 -11.99 -0.57
CA THR A 48 2.46 -12.01 0.37
C THR A 48 2.45 -10.84 1.36
N THR A 49 1.64 -9.80 1.10
CA THR A 49 1.66 -8.53 1.83
C THR A 49 0.63 -8.45 2.97
N ILE A 50 -0.23 -9.46 3.16
CA ILE A 50 -1.26 -9.40 4.22
C ILE A 50 -0.64 -9.73 5.59
N VAL A 51 -0.15 -8.69 6.25
CA VAL A 51 -0.12 -8.66 7.71
C VAL A 51 -1.43 -8.00 8.14
N GLU A 52 -2.28 -8.71 8.87
CA GLU A 52 -3.48 -8.11 9.47
C GLU A 52 -3.06 -6.85 10.25
N GLU A 53 -3.70 -5.71 9.98
CA GLU A 53 -3.28 -4.40 10.51
C GLU A 53 -3.27 -4.39 12.05
N ASP A 54 -4.15 -5.19 12.68
CA ASP A 54 -4.22 -5.40 14.13
C ASP A 54 -3.13 -6.35 14.68
N GLN A 55 -2.42 -7.07 13.81
CA GLN A 55 -1.32 -7.97 14.17
C GLN A 55 0.03 -7.53 13.64
N ALA A 56 0.11 -6.37 12.97
CA ALA A 56 1.36 -5.87 12.43
C ALA A 56 2.32 -5.50 13.57
N PRO A 57 3.44 -6.25 13.76
CA PRO A 57 4.44 -5.84 14.74
C PRO A 57 4.96 -4.46 14.32
N ALA A 58 5.18 -3.60 15.31
CA ALA A 58 5.69 -2.25 15.05
C ALA A 58 6.94 -2.31 14.16
N SER A 59 6.92 -1.58 13.03
CA SER A 59 8.02 -1.63 12.07
C SER A 59 9.35 -1.22 12.72
N ALA A 60 10.46 -1.79 12.26
CA ALA A 60 11.79 -1.41 12.75
C ALA A 60 12.05 0.10 12.61
N TRP A 61 11.46 0.73 11.59
CA TRP A 61 11.47 2.19 11.42
C TRP A 61 10.66 2.92 12.51
N SER A 62 9.45 2.47 12.83
CA SER A 62 8.63 3.04 13.92
C SER A 62 9.33 2.92 15.27
N ILE A 63 9.97 1.78 15.53
CA ILE A 63 10.75 1.54 16.75
C ILE A 63 11.97 2.47 16.81
N SER A 64 12.77 2.54 15.74
CA SER A 64 13.98 3.38 15.70
C SER A 64 13.66 4.88 15.70
N ALA A 65 12.60 5.32 15.01
CA ALA A 65 12.15 6.71 15.03
C ALA A 65 11.74 7.17 16.44
N ARG A 66 11.26 6.27 17.30
CA ARG A 66 10.97 6.58 18.71
C ARG A 66 12.23 6.92 19.50
N ALA A 67 13.34 6.23 19.22
CA ALA A 67 14.63 6.52 19.84
C ALA A 67 15.25 7.86 19.35
N LEU A 68 14.76 8.39 18.22
CA LEU A 68 15.17 9.70 17.68
C LEU A 68 14.31 10.88 18.18
N ARG A 69 13.26 10.63 18.99
CA ARG A 69 12.46 11.71 19.60
C ARG A 69 13.21 12.45 20.69
N GLU A 70 14.15 11.78 21.35
CA GLU A 70 15.14 12.48 22.16
C GLU A 70 16.15 13.12 21.20
N PRO A 71 16.44 14.43 21.33
CA PRO A 71 17.48 15.06 20.55
C PRO A 71 18.77 14.23 20.61
N LEU A 72 19.28 13.85 19.43
CA LEU A 72 20.50 13.06 19.34
C LEU A 72 21.61 13.75 20.14
N ARG A 73 22.14 13.07 21.16
CA ARG A 73 23.22 13.54 22.05
C ARG A 73 24.48 13.87 21.23
N ARG A 74 24.60 15.11 20.78
CA ARG A 74 25.72 15.60 19.93
C ARG A 74 27.06 15.67 20.67
N ASP A 75 27.03 15.60 21.98
CA ASP A 75 28.17 15.59 22.88
C ASP A 75 28.78 14.19 23.06
N VAL A 76 28.09 13.14 22.61
CA VAL A 76 28.64 11.79 22.50
C VAL A 76 29.10 11.60 21.05
N GLY A 77 30.42 11.63 20.84
CA GLY A 77 31.01 11.47 19.50
C GLY A 77 30.54 10.19 18.79
N TRP A 78 30.41 10.26 17.46
CA TRP A 78 29.83 9.25 16.57
C TRP A 78 30.59 7.90 16.51
N GLY A 79 31.60 7.69 17.36
CA GLY A 79 32.51 6.54 17.31
C GLY A 79 32.24 5.43 18.34
N ARG A 80 31.10 5.46 19.05
CA ARG A 80 30.83 4.50 20.15
C ARG A 80 29.94 3.32 19.76
N PHE A 81 29.32 3.34 18.58
CA PHE A 81 28.65 2.17 18.01
C PHE A 81 29.68 1.35 17.24
N ARG A 82 30.27 0.34 17.90
CA ARG A 82 30.85 -0.82 17.23
C ARG A 82 29.89 -1.98 17.51
N GLY A 83 29.42 -2.61 16.43
CA GLY A 83 28.55 -3.79 16.51
C GLY A 83 29.20 -4.94 17.25
#